data_AF-A0AAJ1UJZ5-F1
#
_entry.id   AF-A0AAJ1UJZ5-F1
#
_cell.length_a   1.000
_cell.length_b   1.000
_cell.length_c   1.000
_cell.angle_alpha   90.00
_cell.angle_beta   90.00
_cell.angle_gamma   90.00
#
_symmetry.space_group_name_H-M   'P 1'
#
loop_
_entity.id
_entity.type
_entity.pdbx_description
1 polymer ?
#
loop_
_entity_poly.entity_id
_entity_poly.type
_entity_poly.pdbx_seq_one_letter_code
_entity_poly.pdbx_strand_id
1 'polypeptide(L)'
;TGVTYDSISLTWEPSISDTGEIVEYIIHYDNEMLVAANTIATINGLNEFTTYSITIRAKDSQGYYSDFSQPITVTTSPPPDVSEWQLDMKYTVGQRVIYNGKIYECRQSHQALTGWEPPNVPAL
;
A
#
# COMPACT_ATOMS: atom_id res chain seq x y z
N THR A 1 11.47 -3.03 6.41
CA THR A 1 10.17 -2.50 5.95
C THR A 1 9.14 -3.61 5.99
N GLY A 2 7.90 -3.28 6.32
CA GLY A 2 6.79 -4.24 6.42
C GLY A 2 5.56 -3.64 5.76
N VAL A 3 4.80 -4.45 5.03
CA VAL A 3 3.61 -4.02 4.31
C VAL A 3 2.48 -4.96 4.70
N THR A 4 1.34 -4.39 5.05
CA THR A 4 0.10 -5.12 5.33
C THR A 4 -1.00 -4.57 4.41
N TYR A 5 -2.25 -4.98 4.63
CA TYR A 5 -3.38 -4.45 3.88
C TYR A 5 -3.76 -3.02 4.27
N ASP A 6 -3.37 -2.54 5.45
CA ASP A 6 -3.76 -1.23 5.98
C ASP A 6 -2.59 -0.35 6.45
N SER A 7 -1.35 -0.86 6.35
CA SER A 7 -0.19 -0.16 6.87
C SER A 7 1.10 -0.44 6.12
N ILE A 8 1.98 0.56 6.10
CA ILE A 8 3.32 0.50 5.51
C ILE A 8 4.32 0.99 6.56
N SER A 9 5.28 0.14 6.90
CA SER A 9 6.42 0.47 7.76
C SER A 9 7.65 0.84 6.93
N LEU A 10 8.09 2.07 7.11
CA LEU A 10 9.18 2.73 6.40
C LEU A 10 10.43 2.81 7.27
N THR A 11 11.57 2.65 6.63
CA THR A 11 12.90 2.86 7.19
C THR A 11 13.76 3.47 6.09
N TRP A 12 14.51 4.52 6.40
CA TRP A 12 15.37 5.21 5.43
C TRP A 12 16.70 5.62 6.05
N GLU A 13 17.64 6.03 5.21
CA GLU A 13 18.94 6.54 5.67
C GLU A 13 18.81 8.01 6.14
N PRO A 14 19.46 8.40 7.25
CA PRO A 14 19.44 9.78 7.73
C PRO A 14 19.90 10.78 6.67
N SER A 15 19.24 11.95 6.61
CA SER A 15 19.69 13.06 5.77
C SER A 15 20.85 13.81 6.43
N ILE A 16 21.65 14.48 5.60
CA ILE A 16 22.73 15.37 6.03
C ILE A 16 22.27 16.81 5.81
N SER A 17 22.52 17.69 6.77
CA SER A 17 22.30 19.14 6.63
C SER A 17 23.60 19.89 6.88
N ASP A 18 23.84 20.92 6.06
CA ASP A 18 24.96 21.84 6.19
C ASP A 18 24.64 23.05 7.10
N THR A 19 23.37 23.21 7.50
CA THR A 19 22.86 24.41 8.20
C THR A 19 22.38 24.15 9.62
N GLY A 20 22.14 22.89 9.99
CA GLY A 20 21.68 22.53 11.33
C GLY A 20 21.52 21.02 11.53
N GLU A 21 21.07 20.60 12.71
CA GLU A 21 20.75 19.19 12.96
C GLU A 21 19.38 18.86 12.35
N ILE A 22 19.20 17.65 11.83
CA ILE A 22 17.88 17.20 11.35
C ILE A 22 16.97 16.96 12.56
N VAL A 23 15.83 17.64 12.60
CA VAL A 23 14.88 17.59 13.73
C VAL A 23 13.58 16.86 13.38
N GLU A 24 13.20 16.83 12.11
CA GLU A 24 12.01 16.10 11.66
C GLU A 24 12.14 15.62 10.21
N TYR A 25 11.40 14.57 9.90
CA TYR A 25 11.17 14.05 8.56
C TYR A 25 9.68 14.17 8.23
N ILE A 26 9.39 14.63 7.02
CA ILE A 26 8.04 14.77 6.50
C ILE A 26 7.86 13.75 5.39
N ILE A 27 7.03 12.76 5.66
CA ILE A 27 6.66 11.69 4.74
C ILE A 27 5.38 12.13 4.03
N HIS A 28 5.42 12.23 2.71
CA HIS A 28 4.24 12.46 1.89
C HIS A 28 3.84 11.15 1.22
N TYR A 29 2.55 10.85 1.24
CA TYR A 29 1.97 9.69 0.57
C TYR A 29 0.64 10.12 -0.07
N ASP A 30 0.55 10.02 -1.40
CA ASP A 30 -0.52 10.65 -2.18
C ASP A 30 -0.76 12.13 -1.80
N ASN A 31 -1.94 12.45 -1.24
CA ASN A 31 -2.35 13.80 -0.81
C ASN A 31 -2.26 14.00 0.71
N GLU A 32 -1.71 13.04 1.44
CA GLU A 32 -1.56 13.09 2.89
C GLU A 32 -0.09 13.17 3.31
N MET A 33 0.13 13.52 4.58
CA MET A 33 1.47 13.58 5.14
C MET A 33 1.51 13.09 6.59
N LEU A 34 2.68 12.57 6.97
CA LEU A 34 3.02 12.16 8.32
C LEU A 34 4.37 12.80 8.70
N VAL A 35 4.54 13.14 9.98
CA VAL A 35 5.82 13.63 10.52
C VAL A 35 6.45 12.56 11.41
N ALA A 36 7.74 12.33 11.24
CA ALA A 36 8.54 11.44 12.08
C ALA A 36 9.75 12.19 12.65
N ALA A 37 10.10 11.89 13.90
CA ALA A 37 11.27 12.46 14.57
C ALA A 37 12.57 11.67 14.29
N ASN A 38 12.45 10.46 13.75
CA ASN A 38 13.55 9.53 13.47
C ASN A 38 13.38 8.95 12.06
N THR A 39 14.30 8.07 11.67
CA THR A 39 14.33 7.47 10.33
C THR A 39 13.44 6.24 10.18
N ILE A 40 12.37 6.17 10.98
CA ILE A 40 11.40 5.08 10.98
C ILE A 40 10.01 5.70 11.09
N ALA A 41 9.07 5.22 10.28
CA ALA A 41 7.67 5.62 10.38
C ALA A 41 6.75 4.47 9.98
N THR A 42 5.52 4.50 10.50
CA THR A 42 4.46 3.60 10.04
C THR A 42 3.28 4.45 9.61
N ILE A 43 2.91 4.32 8.33
CA ILE A 43 1.68 4.87 7.80
C ILE A 43 0.59 3.83 8.07
N ASN A 44 -0.51 4.22 8.72
CA ASN A 44 -1.62 3.34 9.09
C ASN A 44 -2.91 3.84 8.45
N GLY A 45 -3.94 3.00 8.41
CA GLY A 45 -5.26 3.37 7.88
C GLY A 45 -5.27 3.49 6.35
N LEU A 46 -4.36 2.80 5.68
CA LEU A 46 -4.30 2.74 4.22
C LEU A 46 -5.41 1.85 3.68
N ASN A 47 -5.78 2.09 2.43
CA ASN A 47 -6.69 1.23 1.69
C ASN A 47 -5.97 -0.05 1.30
N GLU A 48 -6.68 -1.17 1.40
CA GLU A 48 -6.24 -2.48 0.94
C GLU A 48 -5.93 -2.50 -0.54
N PHE A 49 -4.92 -3.30 -0.91
CA PHE A 49 -4.55 -3.57 -2.30
C PHE A 49 -4.42 -2.30 -3.19
N THR A 50 -3.91 -1.23 -2.59
CA THR A 50 -3.80 0.11 -3.19
C THR A 50 -2.34 0.50 -3.29
N THR A 51 -1.95 1.03 -4.45
CA THR A 51 -0.58 1.51 -4.69
C THR A 51 -0.44 2.94 -4.21
N TYR A 52 0.52 3.16 -3.31
CA TYR A 52 0.89 4.47 -2.77
C TYR A 52 2.23 4.92 -3.33
N SER A 53 2.33 6.20 -3.67
CA SER A 53 3.59 6.86 -4.01
C SER A 53 4.08 7.65 -2.80
N ILE A 54 5.26 7.31 -2.28
CA ILE A 54 5.81 7.85 -1.03
C ILE A 54 7.08 8.64 -1.33
N THR A 55 7.17 9.85 -0.78
CA THR A 55 8.38 10.70 -0.78
C THR A 55 8.67 11.19 0.62
N ILE A 56 9.94 11.43 0.93
CA ILE A 56 10.38 11.89 2.24
C ILE A 56 11.28 13.11 2.06
N ARG A 57 11.15 14.10 2.93
CA ARG A 57 12.10 15.22 3.05
C ARG A 57 12.43 15.47 4.52
N ALA A 58 13.62 15.97 4.78
CA ALA A 58 14.05 16.34 6.11
C ALA A 58 13.82 17.84 6.36
N LYS A 59 13.75 18.22 7.63
CA LYS A 59 13.86 19.60 8.08
C LYS A 59 14.88 19.70 9.21
N ASP A 60 15.67 20.75 9.16
CA ASP A 60 16.68 21.03 10.16
C ASP A 60 16.18 21.94 11.30
N SER A 61 17.02 22.09 12.32
CA SER A 61 16.76 22.94 13.49
C SER A 61 16.61 24.42 13.16
N GLN A 62 17.06 24.86 11.99
CA GLN A 62 16.95 26.23 11.50
C GLN A 62 15.64 26.44 10.70
N GLY A 63 14.87 25.38 10.48
CA GLY A 63 13.61 25.41 9.74
C GLY A 63 13.75 25.26 8.22
N TYR A 64 14.96 24.99 7.72
CA TYR A 64 15.17 24.70 6.30
C TYR A 64 14.79 23.26 5.99
N TYR A 65 14.28 23.05 4.78
CA TYR A 65 13.88 21.74 4.31
C TYR A 65 14.78 21.28 3.18
N SER A 66 15.06 19.98 3.14
CA SER A 66 15.70 19.36 1.99
C SER A 66 14.77 19.29 0.78
N ASP A 67 15.33 19.00 -0.38
CA ASP A 67 14.57 18.43 -1.49
C ASP A 67 13.90 17.12 -1.08
N PHE A 68 12.85 16.75 -1.82
CA PHE A 68 12.22 15.44 -1.66
C PHE A 68 13.12 14.31 -2.16
N SER A 69 13.02 13.15 -1.52
CA SER A 69 13.58 11.90 -2.02
C SER A 69 12.99 11.54 -3.39
N GLN A 70 13.65 10.62 -4.09
CA GLN A 70 12.98 9.93 -5.19
C GLN A 70 11.72 9.22 -4.67
N PRO A 71 10.63 9.20 -5.45
CA PRO A 71 9.40 8.53 -5.04
C PRO A 71 9.61 7.01 -5.04
N ILE A 72 9.10 6.36 -3.99
CA ILE A 72 8.97 4.90 -3.94
C ILE A 72 7.50 4.53 -4.08
N THR A 73 7.20 3.52 -4.89
CA THR A 73 5.85 3.00 -5.04
C THR A 73 5.69 1.71 -4.24
N VAL A 74 4.71 1.67 -3.35
CA VAL A 74 4.43 0.50 -2.50
C VAL A 74 2.95 0.17 -2.59
N THR A 75 2.62 -1.08 -2.87
CA THR A 75 1.24 -1.57 -2.90
C THR A 75 0.93 -2.30 -1.60
N THR A 76 -0.11 -1.88 -0.88
CA THR A 76 -0.59 -2.61 0.31
C THR A 76 -1.03 -4.01 -0.07
N SER A 77 -0.92 -4.95 0.87
CA SER A 77 -1.36 -6.32 0.65
C SER A 77 -2.88 -6.39 0.46
N PRO A 78 -3.39 -7.45 -0.18
CA PRO A 78 -4.80 -7.77 -0.09
C PRO A 78 -5.19 -8.08 1.36
N PRO A 79 -6.49 -7.97 1.71
CA PRO A 79 -6.97 -8.36 3.02
C PRO A 79 -6.73 -9.85 3.29
N PRO A 80 -6.58 -10.26 4.56
CA PRO A 80 -6.24 -11.64 4.92
C PRO A 80 -7.34 -12.65 4.54
N ASP A 81 -8.58 -12.21 4.33
CA ASP A 81 -9.70 -13.04 3.86
C ASP A 81 -9.78 -13.17 2.33
N VAL A 82 -8.91 -12.48 1.58
CA VAL A 82 -8.92 -12.48 0.12
C VAL A 82 -7.72 -13.28 -0.40
N SER A 83 -7.99 -14.43 -0.99
CA SER A 83 -6.98 -15.30 -1.61
C SER A 83 -6.92 -15.10 -3.12
N GLU A 84 -5.86 -15.62 -3.76
CA GLU A 84 -5.86 -15.75 -5.22
C GLU A 84 -6.99 -16.66 -5.71
N TRP A 85 -7.55 -16.33 -6.87
CA TRP A 85 -8.53 -17.16 -7.54
C TRP A 85 -7.88 -18.47 -8.00
N GLN A 86 -8.59 -19.59 -7.84
CA GLN A 86 -8.12 -20.92 -8.17
C GLN A 86 -9.21 -21.69 -8.94
N LEU A 87 -8.77 -22.48 -9.92
CA LEU A 87 -9.64 -23.43 -10.62
C LEU A 87 -10.16 -24.51 -9.67
N ASP A 88 -11.35 -25.02 -9.96
CA ASP A 88 -12.05 -26.10 -9.23
C ASP A 88 -12.46 -25.76 -7.78
N MET A 89 -12.28 -24.51 -7.35
CA MET A 89 -12.78 -24.02 -6.08
C MET A 89 -14.26 -23.65 -6.16
N LYS A 90 -15.00 -23.89 -5.07
CA LYS A 90 -16.37 -23.37 -4.91
C LYS A 90 -16.30 -21.98 -4.30
N TYR A 91 -16.86 -21.01 -5.00
CA TYR A 91 -17.00 -19.64 -4.53
C TYR A 91 -18.45 -19.39 -4.15
N THR A 92 -18.68 -18.69 -3.05
CA THR A 92 -20.02 -18.27 -2.63
C THR A 92 -20.21 -16.77 -2.80
N VAL A 93 -21.47 -16.32 -2.89
CA VAL A 93 -21.82 -14.89 -2.94
C VAL A 93 -21.13 -14.11 -1.82
N GLY A 94 -20.52 -12.98 -2.16
CA GLY A 94 -19.78 -12.10 -1.26
C GLY A 94 -18.32 -12.50 -1.03
N GLN A 95 -17.89 -13.69 -1.49
CA GLN A 95 -16.48 -14.09 -1.37
C GLN A 95 -15.61 -13.27 -2.32
N ARG A 96 -14.52 -12.71 -1.80
CA ARG A 96 -13.58 -11.90 -2.56
C ARG A 96 -12.33 -12.71 -2.94
N VAL A 97 -11.82 -12.50 -4.14
CA VAL A 97 -10.62 -13.18 -4.68
C VAL A 97 -9.77 -12.26 -5.52
N ILE A 98 -8.47 -12.55 -5.63
CA ILE A 98 -7.53 -11.81 -6.46
C ILE A 98 -7.35 -12.52 -7.81
N TYR A 99 -7.48 -11.79 -8.91
CA TYR A 99 -7.16 -12.29 -10.24
C TYR A 99 -6.55 -11.17 -11.09
N ASN A 100 -5.42 -11.42 -11.75
CA ASN A 100 -4.70 -10.43 -12.58
C ASN A 100 -4.49 -9.07 -11.90
N GLY A 101 -4.14 -9.07 -10.60
CA GLY A 101 -3.87 -7.84 -9.86
C GLY A 101 -5.11 -6.99 -9.59
N LYS A 102 -6.31 -7.60 -9.50
CA LYS A 102 -7.56 -6.95 -9.07
C LYS A 102 -8.32 -7.85 -8.11
N ILE A 103 -9.01 -7.25 -7.14
CA ILE A 103 -9.95 -7.93 -6.26
C ILE A 103 -11.32 -8.01 -6.97
N TYR A 104 -11.91 -9.19 -6.97
CA TYR A 104 -13.25 -9.47 -7.49
C TYR A 104 -14.13 -10.04 -6.37
N GLU A 105 -15.40 -9.66 -6.36
CA GLU A 105 -16.41 -10.23 -5.46
C GLU A 105 -17.30 -11.19 -6.25
N CYS A 106 -17.45 -12.40 -5.74
CA CYS A 106 -18.35 -13.41 -6.30
C CYS A 106 -19.81 -12.98 -6.07
N ARG A 107 -20.62 -12.92 -7.14
CA ARG A 107 -22.02 -12.46 -7.06
C ARG A 107 -23.04 -13.60 -7.09
N GLN A 108 -22.68 -14.74 -7.68
CA GLN A 108 -23.44 -15.99 -7.63
C GLN A 108 -22.53 -17.14 -7.24
N SER A 109 -23.01 -17.96 -6.30
CA SER A 109 -22.27 -19.15 -5.89
C SER A 109 -22.08 -20.12 -7.06
N HIS A 110 -20.83 -20.50 -7.34
CA HIS A 110 -20.47 -21.40 -8.43
C HIS A 110 -19.20 -22.18 -8.11
N GLN A 111 -18.88 -23.18 -8.94
CA GLN A 111 -17.59 -23.84 -8.94
C GLN A 111 -16.76 -23.28 -10.09
N ALA A 112 -15.53 -22.84 -9.81
CA ALA A 112 -14.65 -22.26 -10.80
C ALA A 112 -14.25 -23.31 -11.84
N LEU A 113 -14.67 -23.11 -13.08
CA LEU A 113 -14.30 -23.93 -14.22
C LEU A 113 -13.40 -23.11 -15.15
N THR A 114 -12.61 -23.79 -15.98
CA THR A 114 -11.85 -23.14 -17.05
C THR A 114 -12.79 -22.31 -17.94
N GLY A 115 -12.45 -21.04 -18.19
CA GLY A 115 -13.31 -20.09 -18.92
C GLY A 115 -14.28 -19.28 -18.05
N TRP A 116 -14.32 -19.53 -16.73
CA TRP A 116 -15.07 -18.74 -15.74
C TRP A 116 -14.15 -17.79 -14.97
N GLU A 117 -13.07 -17.31 -15.59
CA GLU A 117 -12.16 -16.39 -14.93
C GLU A 117 -12.90 -15.07 -14.60
N PRO A 118 -12.57 -14.39 -13.49
CA PRO A 118 -13.27 -13.19 -13.05
C PRO A 118 -13.52 -12.08 -14.11
N PRO A 119 -12.65 -11.79 -15.10
CA PRO A 119 -12.99 -10.82 -16.16
C PRO A 119 -14.08 -11.30 -17.13
N ASN A 120 -14.28 -12.62 -17.25
CA ASN A 120 -15.28 -13.24 -18.12
C ASN A 120 -16.63 -13.44 -17.42
N VAL A 121 -16.70 -13.19 -16.11
CA VAL A 121 -17.94 -13.28 -15.32
C VAL A 121 -18.19 -11.97 -14.54
N PRO A 122 -18.48 -10.83 -15.21
CA PRO A 122 -18.58 -9.52 -14.54
C PRO A 122 -19.78 -9.39 -13.59
N ALA A 123 -20.76 -10.27 -13.74
CA ALA A 123 -21.98 -10.30 -12.93
C ALA A 123 -22.75 -11.56 -13.29
N LEU A 124 -22.39 -12.68 -12.69
CA LEU A 124 -23.37 -13.69 -12.29
C LEU A 124 -23.06 -13.98 -10.83
#